data_AF-A0AAJ5ZS10-F1
#
_entry.id   AF-A0AAJ5ZS10-F1
#
_cell.length_a   1.000
_cell.length_b   1.000
_cell.length_c   1.000
_cell.angle_alpha   90.00
_cell.angle_beta   90.00
_cell.angle_gamma   90.00
#
_symmetry.space_group_name_H-M   'P 1'
#
loop_
_entity.id
_entity.type
_entity.pdbx_description
1 polymer ?
#
loop_
_entity_poly.entity_id
_entity_poly.type
_entity_poly.pdbx_seq_one_letter_code
_entity_poly.pdbx_strand_id
1 'polypeptide(L)'
;MRKEEVERLFGGGREDFDLGPIEDYLHAVATEREVPDVAIGLCTMRIEESAPPLRAVLERAAKGEALSDDEEMLVFRGLYILGGARDSQACQPLLRLLRRPTEETNWLLGDTITETLSRIVAGVFDGDADALFGIIADRSVDEFIRDAVFGAVTFLTWEGRIERDRTRHFVERFYRERLADDWDYAWVGWLQAISMLALRDLVPLAYSAWDEGRIPEDVLERSDFESDLRDAAQQPEDIGRFDRASLSYIEDVLVALDWTRGLGDYDDFELEDDDFELGEDDDWQPSGLDWANATPVTNPWRDVGRNDPCPCGSGKKFKKCCLTN
;
A
#
# COMPACT_ATOMS: atom_id res chain seq x y z
N MET A 1 -10.75 -21.08 -7.29
CA MET A 1 -11.82 -22.03 -7.69
C MET A 1 -11.72 -22.26 -9.18
N ARG A 2 -12.32 -23.34 -9.70
CA ARG A 2 -12.45 -23.56 -11.14
C ARG A 2 -13.75 -22.95 -11.68
N LYS A 3 -13.79 -22.62 -12.98
CA LYS A 3 -14.99 -22.15 -13.69
C LYS A 3 -16.28 -22.87 -13.27
N GLU A 4 -16.29 -24.22 -13.28
CA GLU A 4 -17.52 -24.98 -13.01
C GLU A 4 -18.04 -24.84 -11.57
N GLU A 5 -17.17 -24.46 -10.63
CA GLU A 5 -17.57 -24.17 -9.25
C GLU A 5 -18.21 -22.79 -9.14
N VAL A 6 -17.64 -21.81 -9.83
CA VAL A 6 -18.13 -20.43 -9.88
C VAL A 6 -19.47 -20.36 -10.62
N GLU A 7 -19.60 -21.08 -11.73
CA GLU A 7 -20.86 -21.20 -12.48
C GLU A 7 -21.96 -21.86 -11.66
N ARG A 8 -21.64 -22.86 -10.84
CA ARG A 8 -22.63 -23.46 -9.93
C ARG A 8 -23.10 -22.49 -8.85
N LEU A 9 -22.21 -21.61 -8.37
CA LEU A 9 -22.56 -20.58 -7.38
C LEU A 9 -23.48 -19.50 -7.97
N PHE A 10 -23.18 -19.01 -9.18
CA PHE A 10 -23.94 -17.89 -9.77
C PHE A 10 -25.08 -18.31 -10.71
N GLY A 11 -24.98 -19.49 -11.32
CA GLY A 11 -25.94 -19.96 -12.33
C GLY A 11 -27.29 -20.36 -11.77
N GLY A 12 -27.43 -20.50 -10.44
CA GLY A 12 -28.72 -20.83 -9.80
C GLY A 12 -29.37 -22.12 -10.33
N GLY A 13 -28.56 -23.06 -10.83
CA GLY A 13 -29.03 -24.30 -11.45
C GLY A 13 -29.46 -24.20 -12.92
N ARG A 14 -29.18 -23.09 -13.62
CA ARG A 14 -29.38 -22.99 -15.08
C ARG A 14 -28.24 -23.72 -15.80
N GLU A 15 -28.58 -24.70 -16.64
CA GLU A 15 -27.62 -25.47 -17.43
C GLU A 15 -26.92 -24.63 -18.52
N ASP A 16 -27.50 -23.49 -18.92
CA ASP A 16 -26.98 -22.62 -19.99
C ASP A 16 -26.16 -21.40 -19.48
N PHE A 17 -25.83 -21.34 -18.18
CA PHE A 17 -25.02 -20.24 -17.63
C PHE A 17 -23.54 -20.50 -17.87
N ASP A 18 -22.94 -19.75 -18.79
CA ASP A 18 -21.53 -19.84 -19.17
C ASP A 18 -20.82 -18.52 -18.87
N LEU A 19 -19.77 -18.57 -18.06
CA LEU A 19 -18.89 -17.43 -17.76
C LEU A 19 -17.83 -17.19 -18.84
N GLY A 20 -17.85 -17.92 -19.95
CA GLY A 20 -16.88 -17.73 -21.03
C GLY A 20 -15.43 -18.09 -20.64
N PRO A 21 -14.47 -17.84 -21.55
CA PRO A 21 -13.05 -18.09 -21.32
C PRO A 21 -12.46 -17.10 -20.29
N ILE A 22 -11.38 -17.49 -19.61
CA ILE A 22 -10.73 -16.60 -18.62
C ILE A 22 -9.99 -15.44 -19.32
N GLU A 23 -9.58 -15.68 -20.56
CA GLU A 23 -8.83 -14.78 -21.43
C GLU A 23 -9.59 -13.48 -21.69
N ASP A 24 -10.93 -13.52 -21.81
CA ASP A 24 -11.75 -12.31 -22.01
C ASP A 24 -11.65 -11.38 -20.79
N TYR A 25 -11.62 -11.95 -19.57
CA TYR A 25 -11.48 -11.18 -18.34
C TYR A 25 -10.05 -10.69 -18.14
N LEU A 26 -9.05 -11.52 -18.44
CA LEU A 26 -7.64 -11.08 -18.39
C LEU A 26 -7.37 -9.95 -19.38
N HIS A 27 -7.99 -9.99 -20.56
CA HIS A 27 -7.94 -8.89 -21.52
C HIS A 27 -8.54 -7.61 -20.93
N ALA A 28 -9.75 -7.68 -20.34
CA ALA A 28 -10.34 -6.53 -19.68
C ALA A 28 -9.45 -5.97 -18.55
N VAL A 29 -8.88 -6.85 -17.71
CA VAL A 29 -7.92 -6.47 -16.65
C VAL A 29 -6.71 -5.73 -17.25
N ALA A 30 -6.19 -6.17 -18.39
CA ALA A 30 -5.05 -5.56 -19.06
C ALA A 30 -5.39 -4.21 -19.72
N THR A 31 -6.56 -4.09 -20.37
CA THR A 31 -6.79 -3.01 -21.35
C THR A 31 -7.80 -1.94 -20.91
N GLU A 32 -8.67 -2.22 -19.93
CA GLU A 32 -9.66 -1.22 -19.54
C GLU A 32 -9.02 -0.09 -18.73
N ARG A 33 -9.33 1.16 -19.13
CA ARG A 33 -8.85 2.38 -18.45
C ARG A 33 -9.31 2.43 -17.00
N GLU A 34 -10.60 2.23 -16.77
CA GLU A 34 -11.17 2.13 -15.43
C GLU A 34 -10.95 0.73 -14.85
N VAL A 35 -11.01 0.60 -13.53
CA VAL A 35 -10.86 -0.69 -12.85
C VAL A 35 -12.05 -1.60 -13.25
N PRO A 36 -11.81 -2.73 -13.96
CA PRO A 36 -12.88 -3.58 -14.45
C PRO A 36 -13.35 -4.51 -13.34
N ASP A 37 -14.20 -4.02 -12.43
CA ASP A 37 -14.61 -4.70 -11.19
C ASP A 37 -15.03 -6.16 -11.40
N VAL A 38 -15.84 -6.42 -12.44
CA VAL A 38 -16.32 -7.76 -12.77
C VAL A 38 -15.16 -8.68 -13.20
N ALA A 39 -14.25 -8.17 -14.03
CA ALA A 39 -13.12 -8.95 -14.52
C ALA A 39 -12.11 -9.25 -13.41
N ILE A 40 -11.80 -8.27 -12.54
CA ILE A 40 -10.96 -8.45 -11.35
C ILE A 40 -11.58 -9.50 -10.42
N GLY A 41 -12.87 -9.37 -10.11
CA GLY A 41 -13.58 -10.31 -9.27
C GLY A 41 -13.56 -11.74 -9.82
N LEU A 42 -13.86 -11.90 -11.12
CA LEU A 42 -13.85 -13.21 -11.77
C LEU A 42 -12.45 -13.81 -11.87
N CYS A 43 -11.42 -13.01 -12.17
CA CYS A 43 -10.04 -13.47 -12.16
C CYS A 43 -9.61 -13.92 -10.76
N THR A 44 -10.03 -13.21 -9.70
CA THR A 44 -9.72 -13.59 -8.31
C THR A 44 -10.44 -14.88 -7.92
N MET A 45 -11.72 -15.05 -8.27
CA MET A 45 -12.46 -16.27 -7.97
C MET A 45 -11.95 -17.48 -8.76
N ARG A 46 -11.64 -17.28 -10.05
CA ARG A 46 -11.12 -18.30 -10.98
C ARG A 46 -9.59 -18.37 -10.97
N ILE A 47 -8.98 -18.24 -9.79
CA ILE A 47 -7.51 -18.13 -9.66
C ILE A 47 -6.73 -19.29 -10.30
N GLU A 48 -7.29 -20.51 -10.33
CA GLU A 48 -6.62 -21.66 -10.98
C GLU A 48 -6.40 -21.44 -12.48
N GLU A 49 -7.25 -20.64 -13.12
CA GLU A 49 -7.20 -20.31 -14.55
C GLU A 49 -6.47 -18.98 -14.80
N SER A 50 -6.67 -17.97 -13.94
CA SER A 50 -6.09 -16.64 -14.12
C SER A 50 -4.64 -16.53 -13.62
N ALA A 51 -4.23 -17.28 -12.59
CA ALA A 51 -2.89 -17.15 -12.03
C ALA A 51 -1.76 -17.53 -13.00
N PRO A 52 -1.86 -18.60 -13.83
CA PRO A 52 -0.78 -18.93 -14.77
C PRO A 52 -0.39 -17.79 -15.74
N PRO A 53 -1.31 -17.13 -16.46
CA PRO A 53 -0.95 -15.98 -17.30
C PRO A 53 -0.49 -14.76 -16.50
N LEU A 54 -1.09 -14.46 -15.33
CA LEU A 54 -0.64 -13.36 -14.47
C LEU A 54 0.81 -13.58 -13.96
N ARG A 55 1.13 -14.81 -13.55
CA ARG A 55 2.51 -15.18 -13.18
C ARG A 55 3.46 -15.13 -14.38
N ALA A 56 2.99 -15.48 -15.57
CA ALA A 56 3.82 -15.45 -16.77
C ALA A 56 4.25 -14.02 -17.12
N VAL A 57 3.35 -13.03 -17.04
CA VAL A 57 3.71 -11.63 -17.28
C VAL A 57 4.58 -11.07 -16.13
N LEU A 58 4.29 -11.43 -14.88
CA LEU A 58 5.13 -11.08 -13.73
C LEU A 58 6.56 -11.63 -13.88
N GLU A 59 6.73 -12.86 -14.36
CA GLU A 59 8.04 -13.46 -14.59
C GLU A 59 8.83 -12.74 -15.69
N ARG A 60 8.14 -12.23 -16.73
CA ARG A 60 8.76 -11.41 -17.79
C ARG A 60 9.20 -10.05 -17.24
N ALA A 61 8.33 -9.40 -16.45
CA ALA A 61 8.65 -8.16 -15.75
C ALA A 61 9.89 -8.33 -14.84
N ALA A 62 9.91 -9.42 -14.05
CA ALA A 62 11.03 -9.74 -13.16
C ALA A 62 12.37 -9.98 -13.89
N LYS A 63 12.32 -10.39 -15.17
CA LYS A 63 13.51 -10.55 -16.02
C LYS A 63 13.96 -9.23 -16.67
N GLY A 64 13.17 -8.16 -16.57
CA GLY A 64 13.40 -6.91 -17.29
C GLY A 64 13.14 -7.03 -18.79
N GLU A 65 12.22 -7.91 -19.20
CA GLU A 65 11.76 -7.94 -20.58
C GLU A 65 10.90 -6.71 -20.86
N ALA A 66 10.95 -6.19 -22.09
CA ALA A 66 10.04 -5.14 -22.51
C ALA A 66 8.60 -5.65 -22.48
N LEU A 67 7.72 -4.86 -21.90
CA LEU A 67 6.27 -5.09 -21.81
C LEU A 67 5.55 -4.06 -22.68
N SER A 68 4.37 -4.40 -23.19
CA SER A 68 3.43 -3.40 -23.71
C SER A 68 2.64 -2.75 -22.57
N ASP A 69 2.04 -1.60 -22.80
CA ASP A 69 1.20 -0.89 -21.81
C ASP A 69 0.13 -1.81 -21.19
N ASP A 70 -0.54 -2.64 -22.01
CA ASP A 70 -1.50 -3.64 -21.55
C ASP A 70 -0.87 -4.70 -20.62
N GLU A 71 0.38 -5.09 -20.88
CA GLU A 71 1.11 -6.07 -20.06
C GLU A 71 1.58 -5.45 -18.74
N GLU A 72 1.97 -4.18 -18.74
CA GLU A 72 2.31 -3.43 -17.54
C GLU A 72 1.09 -3.28 -16.62
N MET A 73 -0.04 -2.89 -17.19
CA MET A 73 -1.32 -2.82 -16.45
C MET A 73 -1.74 -4.19 -15.92
N LEU A 74 -1.52 -5.25 -16.71
CA LEU A 74 -1.79 -6.63 -16.30
C LEU A 74 -0.87 -7.09 -15.15
N VAL A 75 0.40 -6.66 -15.13
CA VAL A 75 1.30 -6.89 -13.98
C VAL A 75 0.76 -6.16 -12.75
N PHE A 76 0.48 -4.86 -12.89
CA PHE A 76 -0.01 -4.02 -11.80
C PHE A 76 -1.26 -4.63 -11.15
N ARG A 77 -2.35 -4.80 -11.90
CA ARG A 77 -3.63 -5.35 -11.37
C ARG A 77 -3.50 -6.83 -11.02
N GLY A 78 -2.65 -7.56 -11.74
CA GLY A 78 -2.36 -8.97 -11.50
C GLY A 78 -1.75 -9.24 -10.14
N LEU A 79 -0.89 -8.34 -9.64
CA LEU A 79 -0.31 -8.47 -8.30
C LEU A 79 -1.36 -8.38 -7.19
N TYR A 80 -2.36 -7.52 -7.33
CA TYR A 80 -3.49 -7.45 -6.40
C TYR A 80 -4.32 -8.73 -6.41
N ILE A 81 -4.59 -9.29 -7.59
CA ILE A 81 -5.31 -10.56 -7.74
C ILE A 81 -4.52 -11.71 -7.12
N LEU A 82 -3.23 -11.84 -7.44
CA LEU A 82 -2.35 -12.91 -6.92
C LEU A 82 -2.19 -12.80 -5.40
N GLY A 83 -2.00 -11.58 -4.88
CA GLY A 83 -1.90 -11.29 -3.45
C GLY A 83 -3.19 -11.61 -2.70
N GLY A 84 -4.34 -11.15 -3.20
CA GLY A 84 -5.65 -11.42 -2.57
C GLY A 84 -6.06 -12.88 -2.64
N ALA A 85 -5.71 -13.58 -3.72
CA ALA A 85 -5.96 -15.01 -3.85
C ALA A 85 -4.93 -15.89 -3.12
N ARG A 86 -3.93 -15.29 -2.46
CA ARG A 86 -2.84 -15.97 -1.73
C ARG A 86 -2.05 -16.96 -2.59
N ASP A 87 -1.75 -16.58 -3.83
CA ASP A 87 -1.00 -17.41 -4.76
C ASP A 87 0.50 -17.42 -4.43
N SER A 88 0.94 -18.42 -3.67
CA SER A 88 2.34 -18.49 -3.20
C SER A 88 3.38 -18.69 -4.31
N GLN A 89 2.96 -19.13 -5.51
CA GLN A 89 3.87 -19.29 -6.64
C GLN A 89 4.33 -17.92 -7.21
N ALA A 90 3.62 -16.84 -6.90
CA ALA A 90 3.99 -15.49 -7.27
C ALA A 90 5.08 -14.87 -6.38
N CYS A 91 5.41 -15.48 -5.22
CA CYS A 91 6.38 -14.91 -4.27
C CYS A 91 7.73 -14.62 -4.91
N GLN A 92 8.42 -15.65 -5.39
CA GLN A 92 9.78 -15.51 -5.92
C GLN A 92 9.86 -14.62 -7.17
N PRO A 93 8.92 -14.70 -8.15
CA PRO A 93 8.85 -13.72 -9.23
C PRO A 93 8.69 -12.27 -8.74
N LEU A 94 7.79 -12.03 -7.78
CA LEU A 94 7.62 -10.70 -7.19
C LEU A 94 8.92 -10.22 -6.50
N LEU A 95 9.56 -11.05 -5.67
CA LEU A 95 10.82 -10.66 -5.02
C LEU A 95 11.97 -10.43 -6.01
N ARG A 96 11.92 -11.01 -7.22
CA ARG A 96 12.87 -10.67 -8.29
C ARG A 96 12.53 -9.32 -8.93
N LEU A 97 11.26 -9.05 -9.19
CA LEU A 97 10.79 -7.74 -9.68
C LEU A 97 11.17 -6.62 -8.71
N LEU A 98 10.97 -6.82 -7.40
CA LEU A 98 11.30 -5.83 -6.38
C LEU A 98 12.81 -5.53 -6.24
N ARG A 99 13.70 -6.31 -6.87
CA ARG A 99 15.15 -6.06 -6.94
C ARG A 99 15.58 -5.33 -8.22
N ARG A 100 14.64 -5.01 -9.10
CA ARG A 100 14.92 -4.23 -10.32
C ARG A 100 15.27 -2.78 -9.94
N PRO A 101 15.92 -2.02 -10.85
CA PRO A 101 16.22 -0.61 -10.60
C PRO A 101 14.98 0.18 -10.18
N THR A 102 15.15 1.14 -9.28
CA THR A 102 14.07 1.96 -8.70
C THR A 102 13.15 2.55 -9.76
N GLU A 103 13.70 3.09 -10.86
CA GLU A 103 12.92 3.65 -11.96
C GLU A 103 11.96 2.63 -12.59
N GLU A 104 12.40 1.38 -12.77
CA GLU A 104 11.57 0.32 -13.35
C GLU A 104 10.48 -0.13 -12.37
N THR A 105 10.82 -0.28 -11.08
CA THR A 105 9.82 -0.65 -10.07
C THR A 105 8.81 0.46 -9.83
N ASN A 106 9.25 1.72 -9.84
CA ASN A 106 8.37 2.88 -9.66
C ASN A 106 7.46 3.06 -10.87
N TRP A 107 7.96 2.83 -12.09
CA TRP A 107 7.14 2.82 -13.29
C TRP A 107 6.02 1.77 -13.22
N LEU A 108 6.35 0.53 -12.85
CA LEU A 108 5.38 -0.57 -12.86
C LEU A 108 4.43 -0.60 -11.67
N LEU A 109 4.89 -0.16 -10.49
CA LEU A 109 4.14 -0.31 -9.24
C LEU A 109 3.65 1.04 -8.68
N GLY A 110 4.40 2.12 -8.90
CA GLY A 110 4.13 3.44 -8.37
C GLY A 110 3.78 3.41 -6.88
N ASP A 111 2.71 4.12 -6.53
CA ASP A 111 2.20 4.22 -5.15
C ASP A 111 1.76 2.86 -4.55
N THR A 112 1.64 1.78 -5.35
CA THR A 112 1.45 0.43 -4.78
C THR A 112 2.55 0.08 -3.79
N ILE A 113 3.78 0.57 -4.01
CA ILE A 113 4.94 0.31 -3.15
C ILE A 113 4.63 0.73 -1.70
N THR A 114 4.07 1.92 -1.51
CA THR A 114 3.76 2.48 -0.18
C THR A 114 2.37 2.10 0.30
N GLU A 115 1.38 1.99 -0.60
CA GLU A 115 -0.02 1.81 -0.22
C GLU A 115 -0.41 0.35 0.05
N THR A 116 0.12 -0.61 -0.71
CA THR A 116 -0.40 -1.99 -0.68
C THR A 116 0.65 -3.10 -0.74
N LEU A 117 1.91 -2.82 -1.06
CA LEU A 117 2.91 -3.84 -1.31
C LEU A 117 3.12 -4.80 -0.14
N SER A 118 3.08 -4.32 1.11
CA SER A 118 3.17 -5.16 2.31
C SER A 118 2.11 -6.26 2.34
N ARG A 119 0.87 -5.93 1.94
CA ARG A 119 -0.28 -6.83 1.88
C ARG A 119 -0.19 -7.82 0.74
N ILE A 120 0.34 -7.38 -0.42
CA ILE A 120 0.63 -8.25 -1.57
C ILE A 120 1.70 -9.27 -1.18
N VAL A 121 2.83 -8.83 -0.63
CA VAL A 121 3.95 -9.69 -0.20
C VAL A 121 3.47 -10.68 0.87
N ALA A 122 2.68 -10.25 1.85
CA ALA A 122 2.10 -11.15 2.84
C ALA A 122 1.19 -12.21 2.20
N GLY A 123 0.33 -11.80 1.27
CA GLY A 123 -0.58 -12.69 0.54
C GLY A 123 0.14 -13.77 -0.24
N VAL A 124 1.18 -13.39 -1.02
CA VAL A 124 1.94 -14.34 -1.85
C VAL A 124 3.03 -15.08 -1.08
N PHE A 125 3.23 -14.85 0.22
CA PHE A 125 4.34 -15.45 0.97
C PHE A 125 4.36 -16.98 0.86
N ASP A 126 5.50 -17.53 0.42
CA ASP A 126 5.69 -18.96 0.15
C ASP A 126 6.32 -19.74 1.32
N GLY A 127 6.69 -19.06 2.41
CA GLY A 127 7.36 -19.65 3.56
C GLY A 127 8.86 -19.36 3.63
N ASP A 128 9.47 -18.80 2.58
CA ASP A 128 10.89 -18.45 2.56
C ASP A 128 11.14 -17.07 3.20
N ALA A 129 11.22 -17.04 4.53
CA ALA A 129 11.54 -15.82 5.26
C ALA A 129 12.94 -15.26 4.92
N ASP A 130 13.89 -16.11 4.52
CA ASP A 130 15.25 -15.64 4.18
C ASP A 130 15.25 -14.83 2.89
N ALA A 131 14.36 -15.16 1.93
CA ALA A 131 14.18 -14.36 0.73
C ALA A 131 13.65 -12.94 1.03
N LEU A 132 12.74 -12.80 2.01
CA LEU A 132 12.24 -11.51 2.47
C LEU A 132 13.32 -10.73 3.24
N PHE A 133 14.02 -11.37 4.17
CA PHE A 133 15.17 -10.76 4.87
C PHE A 133 16.25 -10.31 3.88
N GLY A 134 16.45 -11.07 2.80
CA GLY A 134 17.38 -10.74 1.73
C GLY A 134 16.96 -9.52 0.90
N ILE A 135 15.67 -9.20 0.78
CA ILE A 135 15.24 -7.92 0.20
C ILE A 135 15.58 -6.78 1.15
N ILE A 136 15.17 -6.91 2.41
CA ILE A 136 15.33 -5.87 3.42
C ILE A 136 16.82 -5.52 3.65
N ALA A 137 17.70 -6.52 3.58
CA ALA A 137 19.14 -6.35 3.77
C ALA A 137 19.89 -5.81 2.54
N ASP A 138 19.26 -5.83 1.36
CA ASP A 138 19.89 -5.39 0.12
C ASP A 138 19.72 -3.88 -0.05
N ARG A 139 20.81 -3.14 0.21
CA ARG A 139 20.86 -1.68 0.11
C ARG A 139 20.71 -1.14 -1.31
N SER A 140 20.70 -2.00 -2.32
CA SER A 140 20.40 -1.59 -3.69
C SER A 140 18.91 -1.61 -4.02
N VAL A 141 18.09 -2.22 -3.17
CA VAL A 141 16.63 -2.17 -3.27
C VAL A 141 16.12 -0.84 -2.74
N ASP A 142 15.11 -0.30 -3.41
CA ASP A 142 14.40 0.91 -3.00
C ASP A 142 13.97 0.87 -1.53
N GLU A 143 14.14 1.99 -0.84
CA GLU A 143 13.92 2.07 0.61
C GLU A 143 12.46 1.87 1.02
N PHE A 144 11.49 2.32 0.20
CA PHE A 144 10.06 2.11 0.45
C PHE A 144 9.65 0.66 0.19
N ILE A 145 10.27 0.00 -0.80
CA ILE A 145 10.11 -1.46 -0.97
C ILE A 145 10.61 -2.20 0.28
N ARG A 146 11.77 -1.81 0.81
CA ARG A 146 12.35 -2.45 1.99
C ARG A 146 11.49 -2.24 3.24
N ASP A 147 10.94 -1.04 3.41
CA ASP A 147 9.96 -0.71 4.45
C ASP A 147 8.69 -1.57 4.33
N ALA A 148 8.08 -1.63 3.14
CA ALA A 148 6.89 -2.44 2.89
C ALA A 148 7.12 -3.94 3.15
N VAL A 149 8.28 -4.47 2.78
CA VAL A 149 8.65 -5.88 3.03
C VAL A 149 8.92 -6.11 4.53
N PHE A 150 9.46 -5.13 5.26
CA PHE A 150 9.52 -5.16 6.72
C PHE A 150 8.13 -5.23 7.35
N GLY A 151 7.17 -4.45 6.86
CA GLY A 151 5.77 -4.50 7.27
C GLY A 151 5.16 -5.89 7.06
N ALA A 152 5.39 -6.50 5.88
CA ALA A 152 4.96 -7.86 5.58
C ALA A 152 5.58 -8.90 6.54
N VAL A 153 6.90 -8.82 6.78
CA VAL A 153 7.60 -9.69 7.73
C VAL A 153 7.03 -9.54 9.14
N THR A 154 6.74 -8.31 9.57
CA THR A 154 6.14 -8.02 10.88
C THR A 154 4.79 -8.72 11.02
N PHE A 155 3.90 -8.53 10.06
CA PHE A 155 2.58 -9.17 10.07
C PHE A 155 2.67 -10.70 10.03
N LEU A 156 3.47 -11.26 9.12
CA LEU A 156 3.67 -12.71 9.00
C LEU A 156 4.31 -13.33 10.24
N THR A 157 5.15 -12.58 10.96
CA THR A 157 5.72 -13.02 12.24
C THR A 157 4.66 -13.05 13.33
N TRP A 158 3.81 -12.02 13.38
CA TRP A 158 2.71 -11.94 14.34
C TRP A 158 1.68 -13.06 14.14
N GLU A 159 1.33 -13.36 12.88
CA GLU A 159 0.43 -14.46 12.51
C GLU A 159 1.06 -15.85 12.76
N GLY A 160 2.37 -15.91 12.99
CA GLY A 160 3.10 -17.16 13.24
C GLY A 160 3.53 -17.91 11.98
N ARG A 161 3.48 -17.28 10.81
CA ARG A 161 4.02 -17.82 9.54
C ARG A 161 5.54 -17.67 9.43
N ILE A 162 6.11 -16.69 10.13
CA ILE A 162 7.55 -16.54 10.34
C ILE A 162 7.84 -16.75 11.83
N GLU A 163 8.86 -17.55 12.14
CA GLU A 163 9.27 -17.78 13.52
C GLU A 163 9.76 -16.48 14.17
N ARG A 164 9.18 -16.13 15.32
CA ARG A 164 9.48 -14.90 16.06
C ARG A 164 10.97 -14.70 16.34
N ASP A 165 11.68 -15.76 16.74
CA ASP A 165 13.11 -15.68 17.06
C ASP A 165 13.97 -15.38 15.83
N ARG A 166 13.55 -15.85 14.64
CA ARG A 166 14.23 -15.51 13.38
C ARG A 166 14.10 -14.02 13.07
N THR A 167 12.88 -13.48 13.15
CA THR A 167 12.64 -12.04 12.94
C THR A 167 13.40 -11.22 13.99
N ARG A 168 13.34 -11.60 15.27
CA ARG A 168 14.08 -10.92 16.34
C ARG A 168 15.60 -10.93 16.12
N HIS A 169 16.17 -12.03 15.63
CA HIS A 169 17.59 -12.09 15.30
C HIS A 169 17.94 -11.20 14.11
N PHE A 170 17.10 -11.22 13.06
CA PHE A 170 17.28 -10.38 11.88
C PHE A 170 17.21 -8.88 12.22
N VAL A 171 16.22 -8.45 13.01
CA VAL A 171 16.06 -7.05 13.45
C VAL A 171 17.28 -6.58 14.25
N GLU A 172 17.83 -7.41 15.14
CA GLU A 172 19.08 -7.07 15.84
C GLU A 172 20.27 -6.96 14.87
N ARG A 173 20.38 -7.92 13.94
CA ARG A 173 21.43 -7.93 12.93
C ARG A 173 21.39 -6.69 12.04
N PHE A 174 20.20 -6.26 11.63
CA PHE A 174 19.97 -5.06 10.82
C PHE A 174 20.65 -3.83 11.42
N TYR A 175 20.46 -3.61 12.73
CA TYR A 175 21.07 -2.50 13.44
C TYR A 175 22.60 -2.66 13.59
N ARG A 176 23.06 -3.86 13.98
CA ARG A 176 24.48 -4.13 14.28
C ARG A 176 25.37 -4.11 13.04
N GLU A 177 24.87 -4.62 11.92
CA GLU A 177 25.63 -4.71 10.66
C GLU A 177 25.43 -3.47 9.76
N ARG A 178 24.62 -2.49 10.18
CA ARG A 178 24.28 -1.28 9.40
C ARG A 178 23.78 -1.64 8.00
N LEU A 179 22.68 -2.40 7.97
CA LEU A 179 22.05 -2.84 6.72
C LEU A 179 21.23 -1.75 6.01
N ALA A 180 21.13 -0.55 6.59
CA ALA A 180 20.55 0.64 5.95
C ALA A 180 21.46 1.85 6.21
N ASP A 181 21.42 2.80 5.29
CA ASP A 181 22.05 4.10 5.49
C ASP A 181 21.26 4.93 6.52
N ASP A 182 21.86 6.01 7.02
CA ASP A 182 21.13 6.94 7.88
C ASP A 182 20.01 7.58 7.04
N TRP A 183 18.84 7.82 7.63
CA TRP A 183 17.65 8.42 6.98
C TRP A 183 16.95 7.53 5.95
N ASP A 184 17.37 6.26 5.83
CA ASP A 184 16.72 5.28 4.97
C ASP A 184 15.35 4.84 5.55
N TYR A 185 14.32 4.79 4.71
CA TYR A 185 12.97 4.41 5.15
C TYR A 185 12.87 2.98 5.70
N ALA A 186 13.83 2.08 5.43
CA ALA A 186 13.88 0.77 6.06
C ALA A 186 14.01 0.84 7.59
N TRP A 187 14.48 1.96 8.14
CA TRP A 187 14.48 2.20 9.60
C TRP A 187 13.07 2.34 10.19
N VAL A 188 12.10 2.81 9.41
CA VAL A 188 10.70 2.94 9.82
C VAL A 188 10.12 1.54 10.03
N GLY A 189 10.22 0.67 9.02
CA GLY A 189 9.83 -0.74 9.12
C GLY A 189 10.57 -1.50 10.22
N TRP A 190 11.85 -1.16 10.48
CA TRP A 190 12.61 -1.72 11.60
C TRP A 190 12.04 -1.32 12.98
N LEU A 191 11.70 -0.03 13.17
CA LEU A 191 11.06 0.45 14.39
C LEU A 191 9.67 -0.19 14.58
N GLN A 192 8.88 -0.22 13.51
CA GLN A 192 7.56 -0.85 13.47
C GLN A 192 7.63 -2.33 13.83
N ALA A 193 8.61 -3.07 13.32
CA ALA A 193 8.85 -4.46 13.68
C ALA A 193 9.08 -4.64 15.18
N ILE A 194 9.89 -3.78 15.80
CA ILE A 194 10.19 -3.84 17.24
C ILE A 194 8.93 -3.52 18.07
N SER A 195 8.22 -2.45 17.75
CA SER A 195 7.05 -1.99 18.51
C SER A 195 5.88 -2.97 18.36
N MET A 196 5.48 -3.29 17.13
CA MET A 196 4.29 -4.09 16.85
C MET A 196 4.40 -5.56 17.29
N LEU A 197 5.63 -6.10 17.29
CA LEU A 197 5.90 -7.44 17.81
C LEU A 197 6.24 -7.42 19.30
N ALA A 198 6.37 -6.28 19.97
CA ALA A 198 6.79 -6.17 21.37
C ALA A 198 8.18 -6.81 21.65
N LEU A 199 9.18 -6.55 20.80
CA LEU A 199 10.58 -7.00 20.98
C LEU A 199 11.32 -6.14 22.02
N ARG A 200 10.88 -6.25 23.28
CA ARG A 200 11.32 -5.37 24.38
C ARG A 200 12.82 -5.34 24.63
N ASP A 201 13.52 -6.43 24.36
CA ASP A 201 14.97 -6.54 24.52
C ASP A 201 15.75 -5.72 23.47
N LEU A 202 15.10 -5.32 22.37
CA LEU A 202 15.69 -4.48 21.32
C LEU A 202 15.39 -2.99 21.50
N VAL A 203 14.53 -2.59 22.44
CA VAL A 203 14.17 -1.18 22.70
C VAL A 203 15.39 -0.29 22.97
N PRO A 204 16.44 -0.72 23.71
CA PRO A 204 17.64 0.09 23.87
C PRO A 204 18.32 0.41 22.53
N LEU A 205 18.29 -0.51 21.56
CA LEU A 205 18.84 -0.26 20.22
C LEU A 205 17.98 0.76 19.47
N ALA A 206 16.65 0.74 19.64
CA ALA A 206 15.77 1.73 19.03
C ALA A 206 16.10 3.15 19.52
N TYR A 207 16.27 3.33 20.81
CA TYR A 207 16.70 4.61 21.37
C TYR A 207 18.09 5.03 20.88
N SER A 208 19.05 4.11 20.80
CA SER A 208 20.35 4.41 20.19
C SER A 208 20.25 4.80 18.72
N ALA A 209 19.36 4.18 17.94
CA ALA A 209 19.17 4.54 16.53
C ALA A 209 18.68 5.99 16.36
N TRP A 210 17.77 6.47 17.21
CA TRP A 210 17.40 7.89 17.22
C TRP A 210 18.52 8.79 17.74
N ASP A 211 19.19 8.42 18.83
CA ASP A 211 20.28 9.23 19.40
C ASP A 211 21.46 9.39 18.43
N GLU A 212 21.64 8.41 17.54
CA GLU A 212 22.65 8.42 16.47
C GLU A 212 22.17 9.11 15.18
N GLY A 213 20.92 9.55 15.10
CA GLY A 213 20.38 10.23 13.92
C GLY A 213 20.18 9.31 12.71
N ARG A 214 19.86 8.03 12.92
CA ARG A 214 19.66 7.06 11.83
C ARG A 214 18.24 7.08 11.27
N ILE A 215 17.26 7.49 12.06
CA ILE A 215 15.84 7.43 11.72
C ILE A 215 15.44 8.70 10.98
N PRO A 216 14.66 8.61 9.88
CA PRO A 216 14.05 9.78 9.24
C PRO A 216 13.32 10.69 10.23
N GLU A 217 13.56 12.00 10.15
CA GLU A 217 12.83 13.00 10.93
C GLU A 217 11.36 13.03 10.49
N ASP A 218 10.46 13.32 11.43
CA ASP A 218 9.02 13.54 11.20
C ASP A 218 8.22 12.37 10.58
N VAL A 219 8.80 11.16 10.47
CA VAL A 219 8.07 9.96 9.98
C VAL A 219 7.44 9.14 11.11
N LEU A 220 8.23 8.79 12.13
CA LEU A 220 7.76 8.02 13.30
C LEU A 220 8.37 8.58 14.58
N GLU A 221 7.54 9.18 15.43
CA GLU A 221 8.00 9.74 16.69
C GLU A 221 8.27 8.64 17.73
N ARG A 222 9.12 8.97 18.71
CA ARG A 222 9.36 8.09 19.88
C ARG A 222 8.05 7.79 20.63
N SER A 223 7.13 8.77 20.70
CA SER A 223 5.81 8.65 21.32
C SER A 223 4.97 7.55 20.66
N ASP A 224 4.94 7.54 19.33
CA ASP A 224 4.16 6.58 18.55
C ASP A 224 4.71 5.17 18.76
N PHE A 225 6.04 5.02 18.64
CA PHE A 225 6.73 3.77 18.91
C PHE A 225 6.45 3.22 20.32
N GLU A 226 6.51 4.07 21.35
CA GLU A 226 6.23 3.67 22.72
C GLU A 226 4.75 3.29 22.94
N SER A 227 3.84 3.96 22.23
CA SER A 227 2.40 3.62 22.24
C SER A 227 2.18 2.24 21.62
N ASP A 228 2.71 2.00 20.42
CA ASP A 228 2.59 0.73 19.72
C ASP A 228 3.21 -0.42 20.50
N LEU A 229 4.39 -0.20 21.09
CA LEU A 229 5.07 -1.18 21.94
C LEU A 229 4.23 -1.56 23.17
N ARG A 230 3.57 -0.57 23.77
CA ARG A 230 2.69 -0.76 24.92
C ARG A 230 1.45 -1.55 24.52
N ASP A 231 0.80 -1.15 23.43
CA ASP A 231 -0.40 -1.79 22.92
C ASP A 231 -0.13 -3.23 22.50
N ALA A 232 0.97 -3.49 21.80
CA ALA A 232 1.41 -4.83 21.41
C ALA A 232 1.66 -5.74 22.61
N ALA A 233 2.21 -5.20 23.70
CA ALA A 233 2.47 -5.99 24.89
C ALA A 233 1.24 -6.22 25.78
N GLN A 234 0.24 -5.33 25.72
CA GLN A 234 -1.02 -5.47 26.46
C GLN A 234 -2.04 -6.33 25.70
N GLN A 235 -2.04 -6.21 24.37
CA GLN A 235 -3.02 -6.82 23.49
C GLN A 235 -2.30 -7.56 22.33
N PRO A 236 -1.51 -8.59 22.65
CA PRO A 236 -0.67 -9.27 21.66
C PRO A 236 -1.49 -9.93 20.54
N GLU A 237 -2.75 -10.29 20.77
CA GLU A 237 -3.63 -10.94 19.79
C GLU A 237 -4.55 -9.95 19.03
N ASP A 238 -4.48 -8.64 19.31
CA ASP A 238 -5.32 -7.65 18.63
C ASP A 238 -4.83 -7.36 17.21
N ILE A 239 -5.53 -7.91 16.22
CA ILE A 239 -5.30 -7.64 14.79
C ILE A 239 -5.58 -6.19 14.40
N GLY A 240 -6.46 -5.49 15.14
CA GLY A 240 -6.81 -4.11 14.84
C GLY A 240 -5.63 -3.14 14.94
N ARG A 241 -4.55 -3.51 15.66
CA ARG A 241 -3.27 -2.78 15.67
C ARG A 241 -2.58 -2.82 14.31
N PHE A 242 -2.70 -3.95 13.61
CA PHE A 242 -2.11 -4.15 12.29
C PHE A 242 -2.94 -3.53 11.18
N ASP A 243 -4.28 -3.60 11.28
CA ASP A 243 -5.17 -2.95 10.31
C ASP A 243 -4.98 -1.43 10.26
N ARG A 244 -4.73 -0.77 11.41
CA ARG A 244 -4.43 0.67 11.48
C ARG A 244 -3.11 1.06 10.79
N ALA A 245 -2.20 0.11 10.65
CA ALA A 245 -0.92 0.27 9.98
C ALA A 245 -0.95 -0.31 8.55
N SER A 246 -2.13 -0.64 8.01
CA SER A 246 -2.30 -1.29 6.70
C SER A 246 -1.53 -2.61 6.54
N LEU A 247 -1.24 -3.31 7.65
CA LEU A 247 -0.51 -4.57 7.67
C LEU A 247 -1.47 -5.75 7.79
N SER A 248 -2.05 -6.19 6.68
CA SER A 248 -2.97 -7.33 6.68
C SER A 248 -2.99 -8.03 5.33
N TYR A 249 -3.81 -9.07 5.18
CA TYR A 249 -4.09 -9.65 3.88
C TYR A 249 -4.96 -8.72 3.03
N ILE A 250 -4.89 -8.89 1.71
CA ILE A 250 -5.92 -8.37 0.79
C ILE A 250 -7.11 -9.31 0.89
N GLU A 251 -8.10 -8.94 1.70
CA GLU A 251 -9.36 -9.71 1.81
C GLU A 251 -10.35 -9.38 0.68
N ASP A 252 -10.25 -8.16 0.14
CA ASP A 252 -11.04 -7.70 -1.01
C ASP A 252 -10.13 -6.95 -1.98
N VAL A 253 -9.93 -7.54 -3.16
CA VAL A 253 -9.07 -7.01 -4.23
C VAL A 253 -9.62 -5.71 -4.79
N LEU A 254 -10.95 -5.54 -4.85
CA LEU A 254 -11.56 -4.31 -5.37
C LEU A 254 -11.39 -3.16 -4.38
N VAL A 255 -11.53 -3.42 -3.08
CA VAL A 255 -11.26 -2.42 -2.04
C VAL A 255 -9.78 -2.03 -2.03
N ALA A 256 -8.88 -2.99 -2.21
CA ALA A 256 -7.44 -2.71 -2.29
C ALA A 256 -7.06 -1.88 -3.53
N LEU A 257 -7.84 -1.95 -4.61
CA LEU A 257 -7.65 -1.15 -5.82
C LEU A 257 -8.44 0.17 -5.82
N ASP A 258 -9.26 0.45 -4.81
CA ASP A 258 -10.18 1.61 -4.81
C ASP A 258 -9.46 2.95 -4.93
N TRP A 259 -8.27 3.08 -4.31
CA TRP A 259 -7.45 4.29 -4.37
C TRP A 259 -6.98 4.64 -5.79
N THR A 260 -6.94 3.67 -6.70
CA THR A 260 -6.56 3.89 -8.11
C THR A 260 -7.68 4.51 -8.93
N ARG A 261 -8.91 4.54 -8.40
CA ARG A 261 -10.07 5.10 -9.11
C ARG A 261 -9.94 6.62 -9.16
N GLY A 262 -9.94 7.18 -10.37
CA GLY A 262 -9.85 8.63 -10.60
C GLY A 262 -8.43 9.15 -10.84
N LEU A 263 -7.39 8.31 -10.74
CA LEU A 263 -6.02 8.71 -11.14
C LEU A 263 -5.91 8.95 -12.65
N GLY A 264 -6.72 8.26 -13.46
CA GLY A 264 -6.76 8.43 -14.93
C GLY A 264 -7.45 9.71 -15.43
N ASP A 265 -7.96 10.56 -14.55
CA ASP A 265 -8.48 11.88 -14.92
C ASP A 265 -7.42 13.00 -14.81
N TYR A 266 -6.23 12.70 -14.25
CA TYR A 266 -5.13 13.66 -14.13
C TYR A 266 -4.23 13.72 -15.38
N ASP A 267 -4.26 12.69 -16.24
CA ASP A 267 -3.49 12.65 -17.50
C ASP A 267 -4.07 13.55 -18.62
N ASP A 268 -5.27 14.12 -18.44
CA ASP A 268 -5.89 15.05 -19.42
C ASP A 268 -5.48 16.52 -19.21
N PHE A 269 -4.63 16.79 -18.20
CA PHE A 269 -3.83 18.01 -18.21
C PHE A 269 -2.54 17.71 -18.99
N GLU A 270 -2.65 17.70 -20.32
CA GLU A 270 -1.52 18.08 -21.16
C GLU A 270 -1.03 19.43 -20.65
N LEU A 271 0.01 19.44 -19.81
CA LEU A 271 0.87 20.61 -19.72
C LEU A 271 1.49 20.71 -21.11
N GLU A 272 0.87 21.52 -21.98
CA GLU A 272 1.52 21.92 -23.23
C GLU A 272 2.93 22.40 -22.85
N ASP A 273 3.95 21.70 -23.36
CA ASP A 273 5.39 21.96 -23.11
C ASP A 273 5.83 23.41 -23.44
N ASP A 274 4.92 24.27 -23.91
CA ASP A 274 5.15 25.65 -24.32
C ASP A 274 4.95 26.71 -23.20
N ASP A 275 4.44 26.35 -22.01
CA ASP A 275 4.20 27.34 -20.93
C ASP A 275 5.32 27.41 -19.86
N PHE A 276 6.39 26.62 -19.99
CA PHE A 276 7.54 26.66 -19.07
C PHE A 276 8.85 27.10 -19.74
N GLU A 277 8.81 28.19 -20.52
CA GLU A 277 10.03 28.98 -20.72
C GLU A 277 10.36 29.72 -19.41
N LEU A 278 11.32 29.18 -18.65
CA LEU A 278 12.00 29.94 -17.61
C LEU A 278 12.80 31.07 -18.26
N GLY A 279 12.12 32.19 -18.50
CA GLY A 279 12.77 33.46 -18.75
C GLY A 279 13.65 33.78 -17.56
N GLU A 280 14.97 33.74 -17.76
CA GLU A 280 15.90 34.39 -16.85
C GLU A 280 15.48 35.86 -16.79
N ASP A 281 15.07 36.31 -15.60
CA ASP A 281 14.58 37.65 -15.27
C ASP A 281 13.08 37.93 -15.57
N ASP A 282 12.16 37.27 -14.84
CA ASP A 282 10.81 37.83 -14.66
C ASP A 282 10.45 37.95 -13.17
N ASP A 283 10.26 39.19 -12.73
CA ASP A 283 9.74 39.58 -11.42
C ASP A 283 8.29 39.06 -11.32
N TRP A 284 8.12 37.87 -10.74
CA TRP A 284 6.81 37.32 -10.44
C TRP A 284 6.02 38.28 -9.54
N GLN A 285 5.12 39.06 -10.14
CA GLN A 285 4.09 39.80 -9.42
C GLN A 285 2.83 38.94 -9.39
N PRO A 286 2.45 38.37 -8.23
CA PRO A 286 1.19 37.67 -8.12
C PRO A 286 0.07 38.66 -8.44
N SER A 287 -0.80 38.26 -9.36
CA SER A 287 -2.01 39.00 -9.70
C SER A 287 -2.86 39.21 -8.44
N GLY A 288 -2.73 40.37 -7.82
CA GLY A 288 -3.73 41.06 -6.99
C GLY A 288 -4.30 40.35 -5.76
N LEU A 289 -3.84 39.15 -5.39
CA LEU A 289 -4.26 38.45 -4.19
C LEU A 289 -3.18 38.61 -3.13
N ASP A 290 -3.43 39.56 -2.24
CA ASP A 290 -2.57 39.93 -1.13
C ASP A 290 -2.65 38.85 -0.02
N TRP A 291 -1.98 37.72 -0.25
CA TRP A 291 -1.96 36.57 0.68
C TRP A 291 -1.39 36.92 2.05
N ALA A 292 -0.58 37.98 2.14
CA ALA A 292 -0.09 38.53 3.40
C ALA A 292 -1.19 39.20 4.25
N ASN A 293 -2.33 39.55 3.64
CA ASN A 293 -3.48 40.20 4.28
C ASN A 293 -4.73 39.33 4.30
N ALA A 294 -4.64 38.05 3.92
CA ALA A 294 -5.73 37.09 4.06
C ALA A 294 -5.99 36.82 5.55
N THR A 295 -7.02 37.46 6.11
CA THR A 295 -7.45 37.17 7.49
C THR A 295 -8.02 35.76 7.55
N PRO A 296 -7.65 34.94 8.56
CA PRO A 296 -8.23 33.62 8.74
C PRO A 296 -9.76 33.74 8.80
N VAL A 297 -10.45 32.91 8.02
CA VAL A 297 -11.92 32.85 8.06
C VAL A 297 -12.31 32.35 9.44
N THR A 298 -12.78 33.26 10.30
CA THR A 298 -13.25 32.91 11.64
C THR A 298 -14.66 32.36 11.50
N ASN A 299 -14.88 31.10 11.90
CA ASN A 299 -16.21 30.54 12.00
C ASN A 299 -16.97 31.24 13.14
N PRO A 300 -17.98 32.09 12.83
CA PRO A 300 -18.70 32.85 13.85
C PRO A 300 -19.58 31.97 14.75
N TRP A 301 -19.69 30.67 14.45
CA TRP A 301 -20.54 29.72 15.18
C TRP A 301 -19.74 28.56 15.79
N ARG A 302 -18.42 28.72 15.98
CA ARG A 302 -17.55 27.69 16.57
C ARG A 302 -18.03 27.16 17.93
N ASP A 303 -18.72 28.02 18.69
CA ASP A 303 -19.19 27.74 20.05
C ASP A 303 -20.67 27.31 20.09
N VAL A 304 -21.31 27.11 18.93
CA VAL A 304 -22.73 26.71 18.83
C VAL A 304 -22.84 25.20 18.68
N GLY A 305 -23.38 24.53 19.70
CA GLY A 305 -23.60 23.10 19.68
C GLY A 305 -24.68 22.69 18.66
N ARG A 306 -24.52 21.52 18.05
CA ARG A 306 -25.42 20.98 17.01
C ARG A 306 -26.91 20.97 17.42
N ASN A 307 -27.23 20.86 18.71
CA ASN A 307 -28.61 20.84 19.22
C ASN A 307 -29.09 22.18 19.81
N ASP A 308 -28.23 23.21 19.86
CA ASP A 308 -28.55 24.51 20.46
C ASP A 308 -29.54 25.30 19.59
N PRO A 309 -30.25 26.29 20.16
CA PRO A 309 -31.06 27.22 19.38
C PRO A 309 -30.21 27.89 18.30
N CYS A 310 -30.71 27.89 17.07
CA CYS A 310 -29.98 28.41 15.92
C CYS A 310 -29.80 29.94 16.04
N PRO A 311 -28.56 30.46 15.96
CA PRO A 311 -28.26 31.88 16.16
C PRO A 311 -28.83 32.80 15.06
N CYS A 312 -29.34 32.24 13.94
CA CYS A 312 -30.02 33.00 12.90
C CYS A 312 -31.45 33.48 13.28
N GLY A 313 -31.93 33.15 14.49
CA GLY A 313 -33.23 33.59 14.98
C GLY A 313 -34.43 32.75 14.50
N SER A 314 -34.18 31.61 13.86
CA SER A 314 -35.26 30.75 13.31
C SER A 314 -36.08 29.99 14.36
N GLY A 315 -35.63 29.97 15.62
CA GLY A 315 -36.25 29.19 16.71
C GLY A 315 -36.05 27.66 16.58
N LYS A 316 -35.37 27.18 15.55
CA LYS A 316 -35.04 25.75 15.34
C LYS A 316 -33.69 25.40 15.98
N LYS A 317 -33.44 24.11 16.21
CA LYS A 317 -32.10 23.61 16.57
C LYS A 317 -31.11 23.83 15.42
N PHE A 318 -29.85 24.14 15.71
CA PHE A 318 -28.82 24.46 14.71
C PHE A 318 -28.72 23.39 13.59
N LYS A 319 -28.76 22.10 13.96
CA LYS A 319 -28.77 20.97 13.01
C LYS A 319 -29.96 20.85 12.06
N LYS A 320 -31.06 21.55 12.34
CA LYS A 320 -32.27 21.54 11.51
C LYS A 320 -32.48 22.89 10.81
N CYS A 321 -31.46 23.72 10.81
CA CYS A 321 -31.46 25.05 10.22
C CYS A 321 -30.16 25.26 9.44
N CYS A 322 -29.21 26.04 9.95
CA CYS A 322 -28.01 26.44 9.23
C CYS A 322 -26.95 25.34 9.04
N LEU A 323 -27.13 24.16 9.64
CA LEU A 323 -26.26 23.00 9.41
C LEU A 323 -26.87 21.96 8.44
N THR A 324 -28.04 22.24 7.90
CA THR A 324 -28.71 21.40 6.90
C THR A 324 -28.41 22.06 5.55
N ASN A 325 -27.55 21.46 4.73
CA ASN A 325 -27.45 21.80 3.31
C ASN A 325 -28.79 21.50 2.62
#